data_AF-A0A9W8MMG9-F1
#
_entry.id   AF-A0A9W8MMG9-F1
#
_cell.length_a   1.000
_cell.length_b   1.000
_cell.length_c   1.000
_cell.angle_alpha   90.00
_cell.angle_beta   90.00
_cell.angle_gamma   90.00
#
_symmetry.space_group_name_H-M   'P 1'
#
loop_
_entity.id
_entity.type
_entity.pdbx_description
1 polymer ?
#
loop_
_entity_poly.entity_id
_entity_poly.type
_entity_poly.pdbx_seq_one_letter_code
_entity_poly.pdbx_strand_id
1 'polypeptide(L)'
;MLEAKLLEAGTLKKLLDAIKELVTDANFECNEEGIVLQAMDNSHVALVSVKFSAPAFKRYRCDRPMPLGVNLTSLTKVLKCAKDDDICTLKAADEADVLNLVYEAKNSDRIAEYDMKLMDIDADTLQIPETEYDARVTMPSAEFTRIVRGRPLCLGW
;
A
#
# COMPACT_ATOMS: atom_id res chain seq x y z
N MET A 1 14.30 13.91 0.82
CA MET A 1 14.03 13.03 -0.34
C MET A 1 13.63 11.64 0.15
N LEU A 2 12.75 10.94 -0.58
CA LEU A 2 12.40 9.53 -0.38
C LEU A 2 12.94 8.67 -1.53
N GLU A 3 13.60 7.56 -1.19
CA GLU A 3 14.00 6.49 -2.11
C GLU A 3 13.73 5.13 -1.46
N ALA A 4 12.75 4.39 -1.97
CA ALA A 4 12.39 3.06 -1.46
C ALA A 4 12.42 2.02 -2.59
N LYS A 5 13.29 1.01 -2.47
CA LYS A 5 13.53 -0.04 -3.47
C LYS A 5 13.02 -1.39 -2.99
N LEU A 6 12.01 -1.92 -3.66
CA LEU A 6 11.45 -3.27 -3.46
C LEU A 6 12.02 -4.25 -4.49
N LEU A 7 12.33 -5.46 -4.03
CA LEU A 7 12.81 -6.56 -4.89
C LEU A 7 11.72 -7.16 -5.78
N GLU A 8 10.48 -7.15 -5.30
CA GLU A 8 9.33 -7.76 -5.96
C GLU A 8 8.18 -6.76 -5.98
N ALA A 9 7.88 -6.20 -7.15
CA ALA A 9 6.73 -5.34 -7.36
C ALA A 9 5.40 -6.07 -7.07
N GLY A 10 5.37 -7.39 -7.22
CA GLY A 10 4.19 -8.23 -6.96
C GLY A 10 3.63 -8.10 -5.53
N THR A 11 4.49 -7.82 -4.54
CA THR A 11 4.03 -7.61 -3.15
C THR A 11 3.20 -6.33 -3.03
N LEU A 12 3.67 -5.23 -3.62
CA LEU A 12 2.95 -3.96 -3.63
C LEU A 12 1.65 -4.07 -4.44
N LYS A 13 1.66 -4.82 -5.55
CA LYS A 13 0.45 -5.08 -6.33
C LYS A 13 -0.62 -5.83 -5.55
N LYS A 14 -0.25 -6.91 -4.87
CA LYS A 14 -1.19 -7.71 -4.07
C LYS A 14 -1.79 -6.88 -2.93
N LEU A 15 -0.98 -6.03 -2.31
CA LEU A 15 -1.44 -5.11 -1.28
C LEU A 15 -2.45 -4.11 -1.84
N LEU A 16 -2.11 -3.44 -2.95
CA LEU A 16 -3.00 -2.46 -3.57
C LEU A 16 -4.29 -3.07 -4.10
N ASP A 17 -4.22 -4.28 -4.65
CA ASP A 17 -5.40 -5.03 -5.12
C ASP A 17 -6.36 -5.37 -3.98
N ALA A 18 -5.84 -5.56 -2.76
CA ALA A 18 -6.66 -5.82 -1.58
C ALA A 18 -7.34 -4.57 -1.01
N ILE A 19 -6.74 -3.39 -1.14
CA ILE A 19 -7.25 -2.15 -0.54
C ILE A 19 -8.04 -1.25 -1.50
N LYS A 20 -7.83 -1.38 -2.82
CA LYS A 20 -8.45 -0.51 -3.85
C LYS A 20 -9.99 -0.50 -3.84
N GLU A 21 -10.63 -1.57 -3.34
CA GLU A 21 -12.09 -1.69 -3.30
C GLU A 21 -12.68 -1.02 -2.06
N LEU A 22 -11.86 -0.78 -1.03
CA LEU A 22 -12.27 -0.17 0.23
C LEU A 22 -12.03 1.34 0.22
N VAL A 23 -10.93 1.78 -0.39
CA VAL A 23 -10.45 3.16 -0.34
C VAL A 23 -10.04 3.61 -1.74
N THR A 24 -10.47 4.81 -2.14
CA THR A 24 -10.10 5.40 -3.44
C THR A 24 -8.78 6.16 -3.38
N ASP A 25 -8.57 6.88 -2.28
CA ASP A 25 -7.47 7.83 -2.07
C ASP A 25 -6.89 7.59 -0.68
N ALA A 26 -5.57 7.46 -0.60
CA ALA A 26 -4.89 7.17 0.66
C ALA A 26 -3.58 7.92 0.76
N ASN A 27 -3.19 8.21 2.00
CA ASN A 27 -1.94 8.86 2.30
C ASN A 27 -0.89 7.85 2.75
N PHE A 28 0.27 7.86 2.10
CA PHE A 28 1.43 7.05 2.49
C PHE A 28 2.36 7.93 3.31
N GLU A 29 2.34 7.75 4.63
CA GLU A 29 3.26 8.39 5.55
C GLU A 29 4.61 7.66 5.49
N CYS A 30 5.60 8.29 4.88
CA CYS A 30 6.96 7.76 4.82
C CYS A 30 7.80 8.40 5.91
N ASN A 31 8.47 7.60 6.73
CA ASN A 31 9.39 8.04 7.79
C ASN A 31 10.66 7.17 7.80
N GLU A 32 11.60 7.39 8.72
CA GLU A 32 12.84 6.58 8.79
C GLU A 32 12.60 5.10 9.12
N GLU A 33 11.53 4.79 9.86
CA GLU A 33 11.16 3.43 10.24
C GLU A 33 10.51 2.64 9.09
N GLY A 34 9.97 3.33 8.09
CA GLY A 34 9.34 2.74 6.91
C GLY A 34 8.16 3.54 6.38
N ILE A 35 7.22 2.84 5.73
CA ILE A 35 6.04 3.44 5.10
C ILE A 35 4.80 2.92 5.82
N VAL A 36 3.96 3.83 6.28
CA VAL A 36 2.68 3.55 6.92
C VAL A 36 1.57 4.10 6.05
N LEU A 37 0.49 3.35 5.92
CA LEU A 37 -0.75 3.80 5.31
C LEU A 37 -1.87 3.51 6.29
N GLN A 38 -2.64 4.53 6.62
CA GLN A 38 -3.88 4.40 7.34
C GLN A 38 -4.99 5.06 6.53
N ALA A 39 -6.08 4.33 6.32
CA ALA A 39 -7.23 4.85 5.61
C ALA A 39 -8.52 4.23 6.13
N MET A 40 -9.58 5.02 6.13
CA MET A 40 -10.95 4.58 6.46
C MET A 40 -11.75 4.33 5.19
N ASP A 41 -12.71 3.43 5.26
CA ASP A 41 -13.72 3.30 4.20
C ASP A 41 -14.71 4.49 4.21
N ASN A 42 -15.48 4.64 3.13
CA ASN A 42 -16.47 5.72 3.02
C ASN A 42 -17.54 5.71 4.13
N SER A 43 -17.79 4.55 4.77
CA SER A 43 -18.76 4.43 5.86
C SER A 43 -18.14 4.69 7.24
N HIS A 44 -16.82 4.87 7.34
CA HIS A 44 -16.07 5.00 8.59
C HIS A 44 -16.29 3.82 9.56
N VAL A 45 -16.53 2.62 9.04
CA VAL A 45 -16.73 1.38 9.83
C VAL A 45 -15.48 0.50 9.81
N ALA A 46 -14.72 0.51 8.71
CA ALA A 46 -13.53 -0.31 8.51
C ALA A 46 -12.28 0.58 8.38
N LEU A 47 -11.27 0.27 9.18
CA LEU A 47 -9.95 0.90 9.12
C LEU A 47 -8.94 -0.06 8.51
N VAL A 48 -8.25 0.42 7.48
CA VAL A 48 -7.12 -0.28 6.85
C VAL A 48 -5.84 0.35 7.39
N SER A 49 -5.02 -0.44 8.09
CA SER A 49 -3.71 -0.04 8.56
C SER A 49 -2.65 -0.96 7.96
N VAL A 50 -1.77 -0.40 7.14
CA VAL A 50 -0.65 -1.09 6.50
C VAL A 50 0.65 -0.49 6.99
N LYS A 51 1.61 -1.34 7.35
CA LYS A 51 2.96 -0.92 7.75
C LYS A 51 4.01 -1.73 6.99
N PHE A 52 4.82 -1.06 6.20
CA PHE A 52 6.06 -1.60 5.65
C PHE A 52 7.22 -1.10 6.47
N SER A 53 7.95 -2.00 7.11
CA SER A 53 9.16 -1.61 7.86
C SER A 53 10.33 -1.39 6.89
N ALA A 54 11.21 -0.45 7.18
CA ALA A 54 12.45 -0.18 6.43
C ALA A 54 13.26 -1.45 6.03
N PRO A 55 13.45 -2.47 6.90
CA PRO A 55 14.18 -3.69 6.51
C PRO A 55 13.45 -4.57 5.48
N ALA A 56 12.16 -4.35 5.22
CA ALA A 56 11.45 -5.05 4.15
C ALA A 56 11.88 -4.59 2.75
N PHE A 57 12.55 -3.44 2.65
CA PHE A 57 13.06 -2.88 1.41
C PHE A 57 14.55 -3.24 1.24
N LYS A 58 14.99 -3.42 -0.01
CA LYS A 58 16.42 -3.63 -0.31
C LYS A 58 17.24 -2.39 -0.02
N ARG A 59 16.65 -1.22 -0.27
CA ARG A 59 17.22 0.09 0.00
C ARG A 59 16.08 1.00 0.36
N TYR A 60 16.18 1.62 1.52
CA TYR A 60 15.19 2.57 2.00
C TYR A 60 15.93 3.78 2.55
N ARG A 61 15.56 4.95 2.06
CA ARG A 61 16.08 6.22 2.52
C ARG A 61 14.93 7.21 2.55
N CYS A 62 14.69 7.77 3.72
CA CYS A 62 13.72 8.83 3.93
C CYS A 62 14.42 9.88 4.80
N ASP A 63 14.75 11.04 4.23
CA ASP A 63 15.48 12.06 5.00
C ASP A 63 14.57 12.83 5.97
N ARG A 64 13.27 12.94 5.64
CA ARG A 64 12.26 13.66 6.42
C ARG A 64 10.91 12.96 6.29
N PRO A 65 10.10 12.94 7.37
CA PRO A 65 8.76 12.41 7.30
C PRO A 65 7.94 13.23 6.27
N MET A 66 7.38 12.54 5.28
CA MET A 66 6.57 13.16 4.24
C MET A 66 5.30 12.34 3.97
N PRO A 67 4.11 12.96 3.99
CA PRO A 67 2.90 12.34 3.50
C PRO A 67 2.88 12.34 1.97
N LEU A 68 2.54 11.21 1.37
CA LEU A 68 2.35 11.07 -0.08
C LEU A 68 0.90 10.67 -0.35
N GLY A 69 0.05 11.64 -0.65
CA GLY A 69 -1.33 11.38 -1.03
C GLY A 69 -1.41 10.87 -2.47
N VAL A 70 -1.90 9.65 -2.64
CA VAL A 70 -2.04 9.03 -3.97
C VAL A 70 -3.44 8.51 -4.19
N ASN A 71 -3.89 8.60 -5.43
CA ASN A 71 -5.07 7.91 -5.88
C ASN A 71 -4.73 6.42 -6.10
N LEU A 72 -5.33 5.53 -5.30
CA LEU A 72 -5.06 4.09 -5.34
C LEU A 72 -5.49 3.46 -6.67
N THR A 73 -6.52 4.02 -7.32
CA THR A 73 -6.98 3.54 -8.64
C THR A 73 -5.93 3.80 -9.72
N SER A 74 -5.35 5.01 -9.73
CA SER A 74 -4.27 5.39 -10.66
C SER A 74 -2.99 4.60 -10.39
N LEU A 75 -2.58 4.51 -9.12
CA LEU A 75 -1.42 3.72 -8.72
C LEU A 75 -1.54 2.25 -9.17
N THR A 76 -2.71 1.64 -8.95
CA THR A 76 -2.98 0.26 -9.38
C THR A 76 -2.88 0.08 -10.90
N LYS A 77 -3.32 1.06 -11.69
CA LYS A 77 -3.19 1.02 -13.16
C LYS A 77 -1.72 1.05 -13.60
N VAL A 78 -0.91 1.92 -13.00
CA VAL A 78 0.53 2.01 -13.31
C VAL A 78 1.24 0.71 -12.93
N LEU A 79 0.92 0.15 -11.77
CA LEU A 79 1.49 -1.11 -11.31
C LEU A 79 1.12 -2.33 -12.18
N LYS A 80 -0.03 -2.31 -12.86
CA LYS A 80 -0.38 -3.37 -13.82
C LYS A 80 0.56 -3.45 -15.01
N CYS A 81 1.30 -2.38 -15.33
CA CYS A 81 2.26 -2.38 -16.42
C CYS A 81 3.58 -3.11 -16.10
N ALA A 82 3.95 -3.19 -14.81
CA ALA A 82 5.12 -3.93 -14.36
C ALA A 82 4.83 -5.44 -14.30
N LYS A 83 5.85 -6.30 -14.34
CA LYS A 83 5.71 -7.72 -13.97
C LYS A 83 5.85 -7.89 -12.46
N ASP A 84 5.46 -9.05 -11.94
CA ASP A 84 5.48 -9.29 -10.49
C ASP A 84 6.89 -9.46 -9.94
N ASP A 85 7.81 -9.98 -10.77
CA ASP A 85 9.21 -10.20 -10.43
C ASP A 85 10.10 -8.97 -10.67
N ASP A 86 9.55 -7.89 -11.23
CA ASP A 86 10.31 -6.68 -11.51
C ASP A 86 10.63 -5.93 -10.21
N ILE A 87 11.76 -5.24 -10.22
CA ILE A 87 12.20 -4.40 -9.11
C ILE A 87 11.48 -3.06 -9.20
N CYS A 88 10.85 -2.62 -8.12
CA CYS A 88 10.13 -1.36 -8.05
C CYS A 88 10.89 -0.38 -7.16
N THR A 89 11.17 0.82 -7.68
CA THR A 89 11.79 1.91 -6.92
C THR A 89 10.83 3.09 -6.88
N LEU A 90 10.44 3.49 -5.67
CA LEU A 90 9.65 4.68 -5.38
C LEU A 90 10.61 5.83 -5.08
N LYS A 91 10.44 6.96 -5.77
CA LYS A 91 11.23 8.18 -5.56
C LYS A 91 10.31 9.37 -5.41
N ALA A 92 10.52 10.15 -4.36
CA ALA A 92 9.83 11.43 -4.16
C ALA A 92 10.84 12.51 -3.68
N ALA A 93 10.69 13.73 -4.20
CA ALA A 93 11.47 14.88 -3.76
C ALA A 93 10.97 15.41 -2.41
N ASP A 94 11.63 16.40 -1.81
CA ASP A 94 11.17 16.99 -0.53
C ASP A 94 9.89 17.83 -0.67
N GLU A 95 9.67 18.46 -1.82
CA GLU A 95 8.41 19.10 -2.22
C GLU A 95 7.75 18.21 -3.27
N ALA A 96 7.26 17.05 -2.83
CA ALA A 96 6.74 16.03 -3.73
C ALA A 96 5.36 16.42 -4.28
N ASP A 97 5.33 17.14 -5.40
CA ASP A 97 4.13 17.21 -6.27
C ASP A 97 3.97 15.95 -7.12
N VAL A 98 5.05 15.19 -7.29
CA VAL A 98 5.12 14.03 -8.17
C VAL A 98 5.84 12.88 -7.47
N LEU A 99 5.20 11.71 -7.51
CA LEU A 99 5.79 10.43 -7.16
C LEU A 99 6.32 9.76 -8.43
N ASN A 100 7.62 9.51 -8.47
CA ASN A 100 8.27 8.81 -9.55
C ASN A 100 8.40 7.32 -9.20
N LEU A 101 7.91 6.46 -10.10
CA LEU A 101 7.91 5.01 -10.00
C LEU A 101 8.81 4.45 -11.10
N VAL A 102 9.92 3.81 -10.72
CA VAL A 102 10.86 3.18 -11.64
C VAL A 102 10.75 1.66 -11.52
N TYR A 103 10.47 1.00 -12.63
CA TYR A 103 10.44 -0.46 -12.74
C TYR A 103 11.64 -0.94 -13.54
N GLU A 104 12.40 -1.86 -12.97
CA GLU A 104 13.55 -2.49 -13.62
C GLU A 104 13.26 -3.99 -13.78
N ALA A 105 13.22 -4.47 -15.02
CA ALA A 105 13.04 -5.89 -15.29
C ALA A 105 14.32 -6.68 -14.94
N LYS A 106 14.22 -7.81 -14.22
CA LYS A 106 15.42 -8.60 -13.87
C LYS A 106 16.09 -9.28 -15.06
N ASN A 107 15.31 -9.63 -16.08
CA ASN A 107 15.77 -10.46 -17.22
C ASN A 107 15.95 -9.66 -18.53
N SER A 108 15.77 -8.34 -18.50
CA SER A 108 15.86 -7.48 -19.68
C SER A 108 16.29 -6.10 -19.23
N ASP A 109 17.08 -5.40 -20.04
CA ASP A 109 17.52 -4.01 -19.78
C ASP A 109 16.37 -2.98 -19.91
N ARG A 110 15.12 -3.44 -19.76
CA ARG A 110 13.94 -2.61 -19.87
C ARG A 110 13.70 -1.90 -18.54
N ILE A 111 13.86 -0.59 -18.57
CA ILE A 111 13.50 0.32 -17.49
C ILE A 111 12.22 1.04 -17.91
N ALA A 112 11.22 1.07 -17.03
CA ALA A 112 10.00 1.83 -17.23
C ALA A 112 9.85 2.84 -16.09
N GLU A 113 9.72 4.12 -16.44
CA GLU A 113 9.54 5.20 -15.49
C GLU A 113 8.14 5.78 -15.64
N TYR A 114 7.48 6.01 -14.52
CA TYR A 114 6.14 6.58 -14.46
C TYR A 114 6.09 7.68 -13.42
N ASP A 115 5.61 8.84 -13.84
CA ASP A 115 5.38 9.98 -12.96
C ASP A 115 3.89 10.06 -12.65
N MET A 116 3.56 10.10 -11.36
CA MET A 116 2.20 10.31 -10.89
C MET A 116 2.14 11.59 -10.07
N LYS A 117 1.15 12.43 -10.34
CA LYS A 117 0.87 13.59 -9.50
C LYS A 117 0.33 13.14 -8.14
N LEU A 118 0.87 13.73 -7.09
CA LEU A 118 0.40 13.58 -5.74
C LEU A 118 -0.79 14.50 -5.50
N MET A 119 -1.57 14.16 -4.48
CA MET A 119 -2.72 14.94 -4.05
C MET A 119 -2.54 15.28 -2.58
N ASP A 120 -2.97 16.48 -2.21
CA ASP A 120 -3.10 16.85 -0.82
C ASP A 120 -4.34 16.18 -0.24
N ILE A 121 -4.12 15.19 0.62
CA ILE A 121 -5.15 14.48 1.36
C ILE A 121 -4.90 14.78 2.82
N ASP A 122 -5.93 15.26 3.52
CA ASP A 122 -5.86 15.48 4.96
C ASP A 122 -5.53 14.16 5.68
N ALA A 123 -4.44 14.20 6.44
CA ALA A 123 -3.92 13.04 7.17
C ALA A 123 -4.47 13.05 8.59
N ASP A 124 -5.52 12.29 8.84
CA ASP A 124 -5.94 11.97 10.21
C ASP A 124 -5.27 10.67 10.64
N THR A 125 -4.11 10.77 11.28
CA THR A 125 -3.44 9.61 11.89
C THR A 125 -4.25 9.16 13.10
N LEU A 126 -4.92 8.02 13.00
CA LEU A 126 -5.74 7.47 14.07
C LEU A 126 -4.87 6.65 15.03
N GLN A 127 -4.89 7.01 16.30
CA GLN A 127 -4.26 6.22 17.36
C GLN A 127 -5.16 5.03 17.69
N ILE A 128 -4.71 3.83 17.37
CA ILE A 128 -5.40 2.58 17.71
C ILE A 128 -5.01 2.23 19.15
N PRO A 129 -5.95 2.22 20.11
CA PRO A 129 -5.64 1.82 21.48
C PRO A 129 -5.40 0.31 21.55
N GLU A 130 -4.44 -0.09 22.38
CA GLU A 130 -4.24 -1.51 22.70
C GLU A 130 -5.43 -2.00 23.52
N THR A 131 -6.27 -2.83 22.91
CA THR A 131 -7.45 -3.42 23.55
C THR A 131 -7.21 -4.90 23.81
N GLU A 132 -7.53 -5.37 25.01
CA GLU A 132 -7.54 -6.81 25.28
C GLU A 132 -8.77 -7.45 24.63
N TYR A 133 -8.53 -8.45 23.79
CA TYR A 133 -9.59 -9.18 23.10
C TYR A 133 -9.95 -10.45 23.88
N ASP A 134 -11.25 -10.71 24.04
CA ASP A 134 -11.76 -11.90 24.75
C ASP A 134 -11.33 -13.23 24.11
N ALA A 135 -11.13 -13.23 22.79
CA ALA A 135 -10.74 -14.42 22.03
C ALA A 135 -9.83 -14.06 20.85
N ARG A 136 -8.84 -14.93 20.59
CA ARG A 136 -7.97 -14.86 19.42
C ARG A 136 -8.02 -16.18 18.67
N VAL A 137 -8.49 -16.14 17.43
CA VAL A 137 -8.58 -17.32 16.55
C VAL A 137 -7.60 -17.16 15.40
N THR A 138 -6.79 -18.19 15.13
CA THR A 138 -5.88 -18.25 13.99
C THR A 138 -6.27 -19.41 13.09
N MET A 139 -6.47 -19.15 11.80
CA MET A 139 -6.86 -20.16 10.82
C MET A 139 -6.28 -19.84 9.43
N PRO A 140 -6.23 -20.82 8.50
CA PRO A 140 -5.78 -20.57 7.15
C PRO A 140 -6.65 -19.53 6.42
N SER A 141 -6.02 -18.52 5.82
CA SER A 141 -6.72 -17.45 5.08
C SER A 141 -7.58 -17.98 3.93
N ALA A 142 -7.16 -19.07 3.29
CA ALA A 142 -7.92 -19.74 2.24
C ALA A 142 -9.24 -20.31 2.77
N GLU A 143 -9.21 -20.98 3.93
CA GLU A 143 -10.41 -21.51 4.57
C GLU A 143 -11.32 -20.38 5.05
N PHE A 144 -10.76 -19.33 5.68
CA PHE A 144 -11.54 -18.16 6.07
C PHE A 144 -12.25 -17.52 4.87
N THR A 145 -11.55 -17.36 3.75
CA THR A 145 -12.13 -16.81 2.51
C THR A 145 -13.26 -17.71 1.98
N ARG A 146 -13.11 -19.03 2.02
CA ARG A 146 -14.17 -19.99 1.63
C ARG A 146 -15.39 -19.87 2.54
N ILE A 147 -15.19 -19.72 3.85
CA ILE A 147 -16.29 -19.55 4.82
C ILE A 147 -17.03 -18.24 4.56
N VAL A 148 -16.32 -17.12 4.45
CA VAL A 148 -16.91 -15.78 4.21
C VAL A 148 -17.66 -15.73 2.88
N ARG A 149 -17.14 -16.36 1.82
CA ARG A 149 -17.79 -16.41 0.50
C ARG A 149 -18.88 -17.47 0.36
N GLY A 150 -18.83 -18.55 1.15
CA GLY A 150 -19.81 -19.64 1.12
C GLY A 150 -21.09 -19.33 1.92
N ARG A 151 -20.99 -18.48 2.95
CA ARG A 151 -22.11 -18.08 3.82
C ARG A 151 -23.05 -16.94 3.36
N PRO A 152 -22.78 -16.09 2.35
CA PRO A 152 -23.71 -15.02 1.96
C PRO A 152 -25.07 -15.53 1.50
N LEU A 153 -25.18 -16.79 1.05
CA LEU A 153 -26.45 -17.38 0.59
C LEU A 153 -27.40 -17.81 1.73
N CYS A 154 -26.93 -17.95 2.98
CA CYS A 154 -27.79 -18.45 4.08
C CYS A 154 -28.28 -17.37 5.03
N LEU A 155 -27.76 -16.15 4.95
CA LEU A 155 -28.22 -15.00 5.73
C LEU A 155 -28.75 -13.96 4.74
N GLY A 156 -29.98 -14.21 4.26
CA GLY A 156 -30.73 -13.22 3.53
C GLY A 156 -30.97 -11.98 4.40
N TRP A 157 -30.38 -10.88 3.99
CA TRP A 157 -30.99 -9.56 4.07
C TRP A 157 -31.41 -9.18 2.66
#